data_AF-A0A2K9NR65-F1
#
_entry.id   AF-A0A2K9NR65-F1
#
_cell.length_a   1.000
_cell.length_b   1.000
_cell.length_c   1.000
_cell.angle_alpha   90.00
_cell.angle_beta   90.00
_cell.angle_gamma   90.00
#
_symmetry.space_group_name_H-M   'P 1'
#
loop_
_entity.id
_entity.type
_entity.pdbx_description
1 polymer ?
#
loop_
_entity_poly.entity_id
_entity_poly.type
_entity_poly.pdbx_seq_one_letter_code
_entity_poly.pdbx_strand_id
1 'polypeptide(L)'
;MRELIYIVVEAFYKKAVYDVLIGYHFEKFRQPEELESHLQRIATFWEMQLTGAITRPLEGPQFRLMMTHFQLGLKRGEIGRWVVLFHQTLDELEQQFKEQAPPEELAEIQLITSEWKKRIAFFKERFEANPQMFN
;
A
#
# COMPACT_ATOMS: atom_id res chain seq x y z
N MET A 1 -14.68 3.82 5.37
CA MET A 1 -13.86 3.55 4.17
C MET A 1 -12.45 4.17 4.20
N ARG A 2 -12.29 5.48 4.02
CA ARG A 2 -10.95 6.11 4.01
C ARG A 2 -10.14 5.90 5.30
N GLU A 3 -10.80 5.90 6.44
CA GLU A 3 -10.17 5.63 7.74
C GLU A 3 -9.59 4.21 7.81
N LEU A 4 -10.34 3.20 7.36
CA LEU A 4 -9.82 1.83 7.22
C LEU A 4 -8.63 1.77 6.27
N ILE A 5 -8.69 2.48 5.13
CA ILE A 5 -7.56 2.56 4.20
C ILE A 5 -6.33 3.17 4.88
N TYR A 6 -6.52 4.22 5.66
CA TYR A 6 -5.44 4.85 6.41
C TYR A 6 -4.81 3.88 7.41
N ILE A 7 -5.62 3.16 8.20
CA ILE A 7 -5.16 2.15 9.16
C ILE A 7 -4.34 1.05 8.46
N VAL A 8 -4.82 0.53 7.33
CA VAL A 8 -4.10 -0.50 6.55
C VAL A 8 -2.75 0.02 6.07
N VAL A 9 -2.74 1.22 5.48
CA VAL A 9 -1.49 1.80 4.94
C VAL A 9 -0.52 2.10 6.08
N GLU A 10 -0.98 2.71 7.17
CA GLU A 10 -0.14 2.98 8.34
C GLU A 10 0.48 1.69 8.91
N ALA A 11 -0.33 0.64 9.08
CA ALA A 11 0.13 -0.67 9.54
C ALA A 11 1.19 -1.27 8.59
N PHE A 12 1.02 -1.09 7.28
CA PHE A 12 2.03 -1.50 6.29
C PHE A 12 3.35 -0.71 6.47
N TYR A 13 3.31 0.62 6.57
CA TYR A 13 4.52 1.44 6.73
C TYR A 13 5.26 1.14 8.04
N LYS A 14 4.54 0.88 9.13
CA LYS A 14 5.11 0.43 10.42
C LYS A 14 5.95 -0.84 10.27
N LYS A 15 5.65 -1.71 9.30
CA LYS A 15 6.48 -2.89 8.99
C LYS A 15 7.55 -2.59 7.96
N ALA A 16 7.17 -1.92 6.86
CA ALA A 16 8.04 -1.72 5.70
C ALA A 16 9.30 -0.93 6.05
N VAL A 17 9.20 0.07 6.92
CA VAL A 17 10.33 0.93 7.36
C VAL A 17 11.45 0.14 8.06
N TYR A 18 11.12 -1.00 8.67
CA TYR A 18 12.06 -1.86 9.39
C TYR A 18 12.32 -3.20 8.69
N ASP A 19 11.80 -3.39 7.48
CA ASP A 19 12.03 -4.61 6.72
C ASP A 19 13.49 -4.71 6.26
N VAL A 20 14.10 -5.88 6.45
CA VAL A 20 15.52 -6.09 6.16
C VAL A 20 15.88 -6.00 4.68
N LEU A 21 14.92 -6.22 3.77
CA LEU A 21 15.18 -6.18 2.32
C LEU A 21 14.77 -4.84 1.72
N ILE A 22 13.61 -4.30 2.10
CA ILE A 22 13.05 -3.11 1.43
C ILE A 22 13.12 -1.85 2.29
N GLY A 23 13.43 -1.95 3.58
CA GLY A 23 13.33 -0.83 4.53
C GLY A 23 14.20 0.37 4.19
N TYR A 24 15.32 0.17 3.49
CA TYR A 24 16.18 1.26 3.04
C TYR A 24 15.48 2.20 2.03
N HIS A 25 14.50 1.71 1.25
CA HIS A 25 13.66 2.56 0.39
C HIS A 25 12.69 3.44 1.19
N PHE A 26 12.47 3.11 2.47
CA PHE A 26 11.51 3.77 3.35
C PHE A 26 12.18 4.59 4.47
N GLU A 27 13.51 4.71 4.47
CA GLU A 27 14.29 5.32 5.57
C GLU A 27 13.77 6.72 5.97
N LYS A 28 13.40 7.55 4.99
CA LYS A 28 12.86 8.90 5.25
C LYS A 28 11.58 8.90 6.08
N PHE A 29 10.79 7.82 6.03
CA PHE A 29 9.54 7.68 6.77
C PHE A 29 9.76 7.21 8.22
N ARG A 30 11.01 7.12 8.69
CA ARG A 30 11.30 7.08 10.13
C ARG A 30 11.02 8.42 10.81
N GLN A 31 11.00 9.51 10.04
CA GLN A 31 10.58 10.82 10.52
C GLN A 31 9.04 10.87 10.55
N PRO A 32 8.40 11.08 11.71
CA PRO A 32 6.94 11.05 11.82
C PRO A 32 6.23 12.05 10.90
N GLU A 33 6.81 13.23 10.69
CA GLU A 33 6.23 14.30 9.86
C GLU A 33 6.21 13.89 8.38
N GLU A 34 7.31 13.30 7.90
CA GLU A 34 7.41 12.77 6.53
C GLU A 34 6.46 11.59 6.31
N LEU A 35 6.33 10.72 7.32
CA LEU A 35 5.41 9.59 7.27
C LEU A 35 3.96 10.08 7.20
N GLU A 36 3.54 10.98 8.08
CA GLU A 36 2.15 11.49 8.12
C GLU A 36 1.73 12.10 6.77
N SER A 37 2.56 13.00 6.22
CA SER A 37 2.29 13.62 4.92
C SER A 37 2.15 12.56 3.80
N HIS A 38 3.01 11.54 3.84
CA HIS A 38 2.98 10.45 2.87
C HIS A 38 1.77 9.54 3.04
N LEU A 39 1.37 9.21 4.27
CA LEU A 39 0.20 8.40 4.55
C LEU A 39 -1.08 9.04 4.01
N GLN A 40 -1.23 10.37 4.12
CA GLN A 40 -2.38 11.06 3.54
C GLN A 40 -2.49 10.88 2.03
N ARG A 41 -1.35 10.99 1.31
CA ARG A 41 -1.29 10.83 -0.14
C ARG A 41 -1.55 9.39 -0.57
N ILE A 42 -0.95 8.42 0.13
CA ILE A 42 -1.12 7.00 -0.17
C ILE A 42 -2.54 6.52 0.16
N ALA A 43 -3.17 7.05 1.22
CA ALA A 43 -4.56 6.75 1.52
C ALA A 43 -5.50 7.25 0.41
N THR A 44 -5.30 8.46 -0.11
CA THR A 44 -6.07 8.97 -1.26
C THR A 44 -5.81 8.15 -2.52
N PHE A 45 -4.57 7.73 -2.77
CA PHE A 45 -4.26 6.81 -3.88
C PHE A 45 -5.05 5.51 -3.78
N TRP A 46 -5.05 4.85 -2.62
CA TRP A 46 -5.77 3.60 -2.43
C TRP A 46 -7.29 3.78 -2.46
N GLU A 47 -7.81 4.89 -1.94
CA GLU A 47 -9.23 5.23 -2.07
C GLU A 47 -9.64 5.26 -3.55
N MET A 48 -8.85 5.94 -4.39
CA MET A 48 -9.07 5.95 -5.84
C MET A 48 -8.99 4.56 -6.45
N GLN A 49 -8.00 3.75 -6.08
CA GLN A 49 -7.82 2.40 -6.65
C GLN A 49 -8.94 1.42 -6.26
N LEU A 50 -9.44 1.51 -5.03
CA LEU A 50 -10.40 0.57 -4.47
C LEU A 50 -11.85 0.96 -4.77
N THR A 51 -12.14 2.27 -4.83
CA THR A 51 -13.51 2.77 -4.97
C THR A 51 -13.80 3.42 -6.31
N GLY A 52 -12.76 3.83 -7.05
CA GLY A 52 -12.90 4.66 -8.25
C GLY A 52 -13.24 6.13 -7.95
N ALA A 53 -13.38 6.51 -6.68
CA ALA A 53 -13.66 7.87 -6.23
C ALA A 53 -12.50 8.41 -5.36
N ILE A 54 -12.44 9.74 -5.22
CA ILE A 54 -11.55 10.42 -4.27
C ILE A 54 -12.38 11.37 -3.41
N THR A 55 -12.17 11.34 -2.09
CA THR A 55 -12.83 12.27 -1.16
C THR A 55 -11.92 13.44 -0.76
N ARG A 56 -10.62 13.31 -1.04
CA ARG A 56 -9.63 14.39 -0.90
C ARG A 56 -8.88 14.61 -2.22
N PRO A 57 -8.48 15.85 -2.55
CA PRO A 57 -7.63 16.08 -3.71
C PRO A 57 -6.34 15.25 -3.63
N LEU A 58 -5.91 14.70 -4.76
CA LEU A 58 -4.55 14.18 -4.90
C LEU A 58 -3.60 15.38 -4.90
N GLU A 59 -2.66 15.42 -3.96
CA GLU A 59 -1.62 16.44 -3.91
C GLU A 59 -0.33 15.94 -4.60
N GLY A 60 0.22 16.76 -5.51
CA GLY A 60 1.49 16.52 -6.22
C GLY A 60 1.33 16.21 -7.73
N PRO A 61 2.40 15.88 -8.46
CA PRO A 61 2.31 15.53 -9.89
C PRO A 61 1.64 14.17 -10.07
N GLN A 62 0.31 14.17 -10.11
CA GLN A 62 -0.63 13.02 -10.11
C GLN A 62 -0.49 11.97 -11.23
N PHE A 63 0.55 11.97 -12.06
CA PHE A 63 0.65 11.04 -13.18
C PHE A 63 2.02 10.38 -13.38
N ARG A 64 2.95 10.60 -12.44
CA ARG A 64 4.30 10.05 -12.52
C ARG A 64 4.56 8.95 -11.50
N LEU A 65 3.53 8.26 -10.99
CA LEU A 65 3.70 7.16 -10.04
C LEU A 65 4.73 6.13 -10.54
N MET A 66 4.59 5.61 -11.76
CA MET A 66 5.58 4.69 -12.34
C MET A 66 6.98 5.35 -12.42
N MET A 67 7.06 6.60 -12.89
CA MET A 67 8.33 7.37 -13.00
C MET A 67 9.03 7.59 -11.66
N THR A 68 8.28 7.84 -10.58
CA THR A 68 8.84 7.97 -9.23
C THR A 68 9.48 6.65 -8.78
N HIS A 69 8.87 5.50 -9.09
CA HIS A 69 9.43 4.21 -8.69
C HIS A 69 10.58 3.76 -9.61
N PHE A 70 10.57 4.12 -10.89
CA PHE A 70 11.70 3.87 -11.80
C PHE A 70 13.02 4.43 -11.24
N GLN A 71 12.97 5.63 -10.66
CA GLN A 71 14.15 6.29 -10.09
C GLN A 71 14.70 5.60 -8.83
N LEU A 72 13.96 4.67 -8.23
CA LEU A 72 14.39 3.93 -7.04
C LEU A 72 15.26 2.71 -7.38
N GLY A 73 15.35 2.32 -8.66
CA GLY A 73 16.15 1.16 -9.07
C GLY A 73 15.72 -0.17 -8.45
N LEU A 74 14.40 -0.31 -8.20
CA LEU A 74 13.81 -1.47 -7.53
C LEU A 74 14.23 -2.79 -8.20
N LYS A 75 14.53 -3.80 -7.39
CA LYS A 75 14.78 -5.16 -7.86
C LYS A 75 13.51 -5.99 -7.80
N ARG A 76 13.40 -7.02 -8.66
CA ARG A 76 12.23 -7.91 -8.69
C ARG A 76 11.95 -8.54 -7.31
N GLY A 77 13.01 -8.94 -6.60
CA GLY A 77 12.90 -9.49 -5.24
C GLY A 77 12.31 -8.49 -4.24
N GLU A 78 12.58 -7.19 -4.40
CA GLU A 78 12.06 -6.14 -3.52
C GLU A 78 10.58 -5.89 -3.76
N ILE A 79 10.13 -5.91 -5.02
CA ILE A 79 8.70 -5.88 -5.35
C ILE A 79 8.00 -7.12 -4.78
N GLY A 80 8.61 -8.30 -4.92
CA GLY A 80 8.10 -9.53 -4.31
C GLY A 80 7.97 -9.41 -2.79
N ARG A 81 8.97 -8.85 -2.11
CA ARG A 81 8.93 -8.64 -0.66
C ARG A 81 7.85 -7.63 -0.26
N TRP A 82 7.71 -6.54 -1.01
CA TRP A 82 6.67 -5.54 -0.79
C TRP A 82 5.27 -6.17 -0.86
N VAL A 83 5.01 -7.02 -1.86
CA VAL A 83 3.74 -7.74 -2.03
C VAL A 83 3.47 -8.67 -0.85
N VAL A 84 4.47 -9.46 -0.45
CA VAL A 84 4.35 -10.36 0.73
C VAL A 84 4.00 -9.57 1.97
N LEU A 85 4.71 -8.47 2.24
CA LEU A 85 4.50 -7.68 3.44
C LEU A 85 3.12 -7.01 3.46
N PHE A 86 2.64 -6.55 2.30
CA PHE A 86 1.31 -5.96 2.19
C PHE A 86 0.21 -7.00 2.42
N HIS A 87 0.33 -8.21 1.85
CA HIS A 87 -0.60 -9.31 2.12
C HIS A 87 -0.63 -9.67 3.61
N GLN A 88 0.53 -9.79 4.25
CA GLN A 88 0.63 -10.04 5.70
C GLN A 88 -0.10 -8.96 6.51
N THR A 89 0.03 -7.69 6.14
CA THR A 89 -0.71 -6.59 6.79
C THR A 89 -2.22 -6.72 6.63
N LEU A 90 -2.71 -7.08 5.44
CA LEU A 90 -4.15 -7.28 5.22
C LEU A 90 -4.66 -8.47 6.03
N ASP A 91 -3.96 -9.61 6.00
CA ASP A 91 -4.36 -10.82 6.71
C ASP A 91 -4.39 -10.62 8.24
N GLU A 92 -3.39 -9.93 8.80
CA GLU A 92 -3.36 -9.60 10.22
C GLU A 92 -4.50 -8.67 10.63
N LEU A 93 -4.82 -7.66 9.81
CA LEU A 93 -5.93 -6.75 10.09
C LEU A 93 -7.27 -7.48 9.99
N GLU A 94 -7.50 -8.29 8.96
CA GLU A 94 -8.69 -9.15 8.84
C GLU A 94 -8.87 -10.01 10.10
N GLN A 95 -7.79 -10.61 10.61
CA GLN A 95 -7.83 -11.42 11.83
C GLN A 95 -8.15 -10.59 13.08
N GLN A 96 -7.55 -9.41 13.23
CA GLN A 96 -7.86 -8.50 14.35
C GLN A 96 -9.32 -8.04 14.34
N PHE A 97 -9.85 -7.70 13.17
CA PHE A 97 -11.25 -7.31 13.06
C PHE A 97 -12.21 -8.47 13.31
N LYS A 98 -11.86 -9.69 12.91
CA LYS A 98 -12.66 -10.88 13.22
C LYS A 98 -12.86 -11.09 14.73
N GLU A 99 -11.90 -10.66 15.54
CA GLU A 99 -11.96 -10.76 17.00
C GLU A 99 -12.78 -9.65 17.66
N GLN A 100 -13.02 -8.53 16.95
CA GLN A 100 -13.53 -7.28 17.54
C GLN A 100 -14.79 -6.72 16.87
N ALA A 101 -15.04 -7.04 15.60
CA ALA A 101 -16.07 -6.42 14.78
C ALA A 101 -17.33 -7.29 14.64
N PRO A 102 -18.52 -6.68 14.47
CA PRO A 102 -19.74 -7.38 14.08
C PRO A 102 -19.61 -8.13 12.74
N PRO A 103 -20.41 -9.19 12.49
CA PRO A 103 -20.34 -9.97 11.25
C PRO A 103 -20.51 -9.15 9.96
N GLU A 104 -21.37 -8.13 9.97
CA GLU A 104 -21.61 -7.25 8.82
C GLU A 104 -20.37 -6.41 8.46
N GLU A 105 -19.65 -5.90 9.45
CA GLU A 105 -18.40 -5.15 9.24
C GLU A 105 -17.28 -6.07 8.76
N LEU A 106 -17.23 -7.30 9.28
CA LEU A 106 -16.26 -8.30 8.84
C LEU A 106 -16.42 -8.63 7.34
N ALA A 107 -17.66 -8.74 6.85
CA ALA A 107 -17.93 -8.99 5.43
C ALA A 107 -17.45 -7.83 4.54
N GLU A 108 -17.64 -6.58 4.98
CA GLU A 108 -17.13 -5.40 4.26
C GLU A 108 -15.60 -5.40 4.23
N ILE A 109 -14.96 -5.71 5.37
CA ILE A 109 -13.50 -5.78 5.51
C ILE A 109 -12.91 -6.88 4.61
N GLN A 110 -13.54 -8.05 4.54
CA GLN A 110 -13.11 -9.14 3.65
C GLN A 110 -13.26 -8.78 2.17
N LEU A 111 -14.32 -8.05 1.81
CA LEU A 111 -14.53 -7.60 0.44
C LEU A 111 -13.43 -6.62 0.02
N ILE A 112 -13.13 -5.62 0.85
CA ILE A 112 -12.13 -4.61 0.50
C ILE A 112 -10.71 -5.15 0.49
N THR A 113 -10.35 -6.01 1.44
CA THR A 113 -9.02 -6.65 1.49
C THR A 113 -8.80 -7.56 0.28
N SER A 114 -9.85 -8.27 -0.18
CA SER A 114 -9.84 -9.03 -1.43
C SER A 114 -9.61 -8.14 -2.65
N GLU A 115 -10.29 -6.99 -2.74
CA GLU A 115 -10.05 -6.02 -3.82
C GLU A 115 -8.62 -5.46 -3.77
N TRP A 116 -8.09 -5.22 -2.57
CA TRP A 116 -6.71 -4.78 -2.37
C TRP A 116 -5.69 -5.80 -2.90
N LYS A 117 -5.88 -7.08 -2.56
CA LYS A 117 -5.05 -8.19 -3.05
C LYS A 117 -5.06 -8.26 -4.58
N LYS A 118 -6.22 -8.07 -5.24
CA LYS A 118 -6.31 -8.00 -6.71
C LYS A 118 -5.54 -6.82 -7.28
N ARG A 119 -5.69 -5.62 -6.69
CA ARG A 119 -4.96 -4.42 -7.15
C ARG A 119 -3.45 -4.55 -6.98
N ILE A 120 -3.01 -5.15 -5.88
CA ILE A 120 -1.59 -5.45 -5.64
C ILE A 120 -1.06 -6.40 -6.72
N ALA A 121 -1.78 -7.49 -7.01
CA ALA A 121 -1.40 -8.44 -8.06
C ALA A 121 -1.28 -7.74 -9.43
N PHE A 122 -2.27 -6.92 -9.78
CA PHE A 122 -2.27 -6.11 -11.00
C PHE A 122 -1.06 -5.16 -11.08
N PHE A 123 -0.70 -4.47 -9.99
CA PHE A 123 0.48 -3.61 -9.99
C PHE A 123 1.78 -4.42 -10.12
N LYS A 124 1.90 -5.54 -9.42
CA LYS A 124 3.05 -6.44 -9.53
C LYS A 124 3.25 -6.87 -10.98
N GLU A 125 2.20 -7.35 -11.64
CA GLU A 125 2.24 -7.75 -13.05
C GLU A 125 2.69 -6.60 -13.95
N ARG A 126 2.18 -5.38 -13.73
CA ARG A 126 2.58 -4.20 -14.51
C ARG A 126 4.04 -3.79 -14.30
N PHE A 127 4.55 -3.90 -13.08
CA PHE A 127 5.97 -3.65 -12.82
C PHE A 127 6.85 -4.72 -13.49
N GLU A 128 6.46 -5.99 -13.38
CA GLU A 128 7.22 -7.11 -13.95
C GLU A 128 7.20 -7.13 -15.48
N ALA A 129 6.11 -6.66 -16.10
CA ALA A 129 5.98 -6.54 -17.54
C ALA A 129 6.79 -5.38 -18.14
N ASN A 130 7.40 -4.52 -17.32
CA ASN A 130 8.21 -3.39 -17.79
C ASN A 130 9.72 -3.65 -17.54
N PRO A 131 10.50 -4.04 -18.57
CA PRO A 131 11.92 -4.34 -18.40
C PRO A 131 12.75 -3.16 -17.88
N GLN A 132 12.35 -1.92 -18.21
CA GLN A 132 13.05 -0.71 -17.77
C GLN A 132 12.93 -0.48 -16.26
N MET A 133 12.07 -1.24 -15.57
CA MET A 133 11.85 -1.11 -14.13
C MET A 133 13.01 -1.66 -13.31
N PHE A 134 13.76 -2.61 -13.87
CA PHE A 134 14.81 -3.36 -13.16
C PHE A 134 16.22 -3.10 -13.69
N ASN A 135 16.34 -2.25 -14.72
CA ASN A 135 17.59 -1.94 -15.40
C ASN A 135 18.44 -0.93 -14.62
#